data_AF-A0AA38I0A1-F1
#
_entry.id   AF-A0AA38I0A1-F1
#
_cell.length_a   1.000
_cell.length_b   1.000
_cell.length_c   1.000
_cell.angle_alpha   90.00
_cell.angle_beta   90.00
_cell.angle_gamma   90.00
#
_symmetry.space_group_name_H-M   'P 1'
#
loop_
_entity.id
_entity.type
_entity.pdbx_description
1 polymer ?
#
loop_
_entity_poly.entity_id
_entity_poly.type
_entity_poly.pdbx_seq_one_letter_code
_entity_poly.pdbx_strand_id
1 'polypeptide(L)'
;MLNGNPEREKGHKLAIEEQDNQKRKRETSFSPSPEGQRVQRKQKRVQAGDMAEVKNMFKTLMEEIAEMKKDQRAYQTEVTTLREENQRLTERLERVEQHLEKLEKSERRNNIVIKGGKLQGSEITAEVEELLKNKVGIQTEIQDARLVSEKYDIVVAKIENWDTKRAIMKQKNKLKGSKTFIEDHYTKQESEIQKKIRGIAAAEKTKGVEAKVEYKKMIWAGEELKKNM
;
A
#
# COMPACT_ATOMS: atom_id res chain seq x y z
N MET A 1 -43.13 13.37 -100.54
CA MET A 1 -42.05 12.44 -100.93
C MET A 1 -41.34 11.99 -99.66
N LEU A 2 -41.44 10.69 -99.38
CA LEU A 2 -40.69 9.82 -98.46
C LEU A 2 -40.31 10.32 -97.06
N ASN A 3 -41.11 9.89 -96.08
CA ASN A 3 -40.78 9.84 -94.65
C ASN A 3 -39.55 8.94 -94.41
N GLY A 4 -38.45 9.51 -93.90
CA GLY A 4 -37.31 8.74 -93.39
C GLY A 4 -37.64 8.10 -92.05
N ASN A 5 -37.57 6.77 -91.96
CA ASN A 5 -37.89 6.02 -90.75
C ASN A 5 -36.71 6.08 -89.73
N PRO A 6 -36.86 6.76 -88.57
CA PRO A 6 -35.77 6.96 -87.59
C PRO A 6 -35.33 5.67 -86.90
N GLU A 7 -36.08 4.57 -87.02
CA GLU A 7 -35.67 3.26 -86.49
C GLU A 7 -34.62 2.56 -87.35
N ARG A 8 -34.58 2.85 -88.67
CA ARG A 8 -33.56 2.28 -89.57
C ARG A 8 -32.17 2.88 -89.36
N GLU A 9 -32.07 4.16 -88.98
CA GLU A 9 -30.78 4.79 -88.65
C GLU A 9 -30.21 4.34 -87.29
N LYS A 10 -31.08 4.07 -86.31
CA LYS A 10 -30.65 3.51 -85.01
C LYS A 10 -30.16 2.07 -85.13
N GLY A 11 -30.84 1.25 -85.92
CA GLY A 11 -30.41 -0.13 -86.21
C GLY A 11 -29.06 -0.19 -86.94
N HIS A 12 -28.82 0.71 -87.90
CA HIS A 12 -27.54 0.77 -88.60
C HIS A 12 -26.37 1.25 -87.72
N LYS A 13 -26.60 2.22 -86.83
CA LYS A 13 -25.56 2.68 -85.89
C LYS A 13 -25.21 1.62 -84.84
N LEU A 14 -26.20 0.92 -84.30
CA LEU A 14 -25.99 -0.19 -83.36
C LEU A 14 -25.24 -1.36 -84.00
N ALA A 15 -25.56 -1.71 -85.26
CA ALA A 15 -24.86 -2.77 -85.98
C ALA A 15 -23.38 -2.42 -86.29
N ILE A 16 -23.08 -1.15 -86.57
CA ILE A 16 -21.71 -0.68 -86.80
C ILE A 16 -20.90 -0.68 -85.50
N GLU A 17 -21.50 -0.22 -84.40
CA GLU A 17 -20.86 -0.18 -83.08
C GLU A 17 -20.61 -1.58 -82.50
N GLU A 18 -21.51 -2.53 -82.77
CA GLU A 18 -21.36 -3.93 -82.37
C GLU A 18 -20.31 -4.67 -83.21
N GLN A 19 -20.21 -4.36 -84.50
CA GLN A 19 -19.12 -4.87 -85.36
C GLN A 19 -17.75 -4.27 -84.98
N ASP A 20 -17.69 -2.98 -84.60
CA ASP A 20 -16.46 -2.35 -84.12
C ASP A 20 -16.03 -2.86 -82.74
N ASN A 21 -16.98 -3.12 -81.84
CA ASN A 21 -16.67 -3.75 -80.55
C ASN A 21 -16.24 -5.23 -80.70
N GLN A 22 -16.80 -5.96 -81.67
CA GLN A 22 -16.34 -7.32 -81.98
C GLN A 22 -14.97 -7.33 -82.67
N LYS A 23 -14.66 -6.36 -83.55
CA LYS A 23 -13.32 -6.18 -84.12
C LYS A 23 -12.30 -5.80 -83.05
N ARG A 24 -12.61 -4.85 -82.16
CA ARG A 24 -11.74 -4.48 -81.04
C ARG A 24 -11.51 -5.63 -80.07
N LYS A 25 -12.54 -6.43 -79.75
CA LYS A 25 -12.38 -7.65 -78.92
C LYS A 25 -11.52 -8.73 -79.58
N ARG A 26 -11.51 -8.83 -80.92
CA ARG A 26 -10.66 -9.76 -81.68
C ARG A 26 -9.22 -9.25 -81.86
N GLU A 27 -9.02 -7.93 -81.94
CA GLU A 27 -7.70 -7.31 -82.02
C GLU A 27 -7.00 -7.21 -80.65
N THR A 28 -7.76 -7.18 -79.53
CA THR A 28 -7.19 -7.19 -78.17
C THR A 28 -7.08 -8.57 -77.54
N SER A 29 -7.55 -9.64 -78.19
CA SER A 29 -7.32 -11.02 -77.74
C SER A 29 -5.96 -11.53 -78.25
N PHE A 30 -4.88 -10.83 -77.91
CA PHE A 30 -3.54 -11.38 -78.04
C PHE A 30 -3.43 -12.53 -77.05
N SER A 31 -3.61 -13.76 -77.53
CA SER A 31 -3.29 -14.93 -76.72
C SER A 31 -1.81 -14.81 -76.36
N PRO A 32 -1.46 -14.73 -75.06
CA PRO A 32 -0.08 -14.49 -74.67
C PRO A 32 0.80 -15.55 -75.33
N SER A 33 1.91 -15.11 -75.94
CA SER A 33 2.91 -16.02 -76.53
C SER A 33 3.21 -17.17 -75.57
N PRO A 34 3.53 -18.38 -76.05
CA PRO A 34 3.92 -19.50 -75.19
C PRO A 34 4.98 -19.12 -74.12
N GLU A 35 5.86 -18.17 -74.43
CA GLU A 35 6.79 -17.56 -73.47
C GLU A 35 6.12 -16.64 -72.45
N GLY A 36 5.21 -15.76 -72.88
CA GLY A 36 4.43 -14.91 -71.97
C GLY A 36 3.54 -15.71 -71.01
N GLN A 37 2.95 -16.82 -71.47
CA GLN A 37 2.20 -17.76 -70.62
C GLN A 37 3.11 -18.48 -69.62
N ARG A 38 4.33 -18.87 -70.03
CA ARG A 38 5.33 -19.47 -69.14
C ARG A 38 5.80 -18.48 -68.07
N VAL A 39 6.02 -17.22 -68.42
CA VAL A 39 6.44 -16.16 -67.48
C VAL A 39 5.32 -15.84 -66.49
N GLN A 40 4.07 -15.68 -66.94
CA GLN A 40 2.92 -15.48 -66.04
C GLN A 40 2.68 -16.67 -65.11
N ARG A 41 2.84 -17.92 -65.59
CA ARG A 41 2.75 -19.11 -64.74
C ARG A 41 3.89 -19.18 -63.72
N LYS A 42 5.11 -18.81 -64.10
CA LYS A 42 6.24 -18.70 -63.15
C LYS A 42 6.00 -17.62 -62.11
N GLN A 43 5.56 -16.41 -62.50
CA GLN A 43 5.24 -15.32 -61.57
C GLN A 43 4.09 -15.70 -60.63
N LYS A 44 3.02 -16.34 -61.12
CA LYS A 44 1.95 -16.86 -60.26
C LYS A 44 2.42 -17.94 -59.29
N ARG A 45 3.36 -18.80 -59.69
CA ARG A 45 3.95 -19.83 -58.81
C ARG A 45 4.86 -19.22 -57.74
N VAL A 46 5.64 -18.19 -58.09
CA VAL A 46 6.47 -17.43 -57.14
C VAL A 46 5.57 -16.70 -56.14
N GLN A 47 4.58 -15.93 -56.61
CA GLN A 47 3.61 -15.25 -55.74
C GLN A 47 2.80 -16.22 -54.87
N ALA A 48 2.45 -17.41 -55.38
CA ALA A 48 1.79 -18.45 -54.59
C ALA A 48 2.72 -19.06 -53.53
N GLY A 49 4.03 -19.17 -53.82
CA GLY A 49 5.07 -19.56 -52.86
C GLY A 49 5.21 -18.52 -51.74
N ASP A 50 5.37 -17.25 -52.10
CA ASP A 50 5.48 -16.14 -51.14
C ASP A 50 4.22 -16.03 -50.26
N MET A 51 3.03 -16.21 -50.85
CA MET A 51 1.76 -16.21 -50.10
C MET A 51 1.64 -17.42 -49.16
N ALA A 52 2.20 -18.58 -49.52
CA ALA A 52 2.25 -19.75 -48.65
C ALA A 52 3.20 -19.53 -47.47
N GLU A 53 4.35 -18.90 -47.69
CA GLU A 53 5.28 -18.51 -46.62
C GLU A 53 4.66 -17.49 -45.66
N VAL A 54 3.99 -16.46 -46.18
CA VAL A 54 3.25 -15.48 -45.36
C VAL A 54 2.16 -16.15 -44.53
N LYS A 55 1.41 -17.09 -45.12
CA LYS A 55 0.37 -17.83 -44.40
C LYS A 55 0.94 -18.71 -43.29
N ASN A 56 2.11 -19.32 -43.51
CA ASN A 56 2.81 -20.10 -42.49
C ASN A 56 3.30 -19.21 -41.34
N MET A 57 3.91 -18.06 -41.64
CA MET A 57 4.32 -17.09 -40.61
C MET A 57 3.12 -16.59 -39.79
N PHE A 58 2.00 -16.27 -40.46
CA PHE A 58 0.78 -15.83 -39.77
C PHE A 58 0.22 -16.93 -38.85
N LYS A 59 0.32 -18.20 -39.26
CA LYS A 59 -0.09 -19.33 -38.43
C LYS A 59 0.79 -19.44 -37.17
N THR A 60 2.11 -19.38 -37.32
CA THR A 60 3.05 -19.42 -36.17
C THR A 60 2.81 -18.24 -35.22
N LEU A 61 2.65 -17.02 -35.73
CA LEU A 61 2.33 -15.84 -34.93
C LEU A 61 1.01 -15.98 -34.17
N MET A 62 -0.02 -16.56 -34.79
CA MET A 62 -1.30 -16.81 -34.13
C MET A 62 -1.18 -17.84 -33.00
N GLU A 63 -0.34 -18.87 -33.17
CA GLU A 63 -0.03 -19.86 -32.14
C GLU A 63 0.72 -19.21 -30.96
N GLU A 64 1.74 -18.40 -31.22
CA GLU A 64 2.48 -17.64 -30.18
C GLU A 64 1.58 -16.66 -29.42
N ILE A 65 0.68 -15.95 -30.11
CA ILE A 65 -0.30 -15.05 -29.47
C ILE A 65 -1.26 -15.82 -28.58
N ALA A 66 -1.67 -17.03 -28.98
CA ALA A 66 -2.54 -17.87 -28.17
C ALA A 66 -1.83 -18.34 -26.89
N GLU A 67 -0.56 -18.71 -27.00
CA GLU A 67 0.28 -19.10 -25.85
C GLU A 67 0.54 -17.92 -24.90
N MET A 68 0.93 -16.76 -25.42
CA MET A 68 1.10 -15.54 -24.62
C MET A 68 -0.17 -15.14 -23.87
N LYS A 69 -1.35 -15.27 -24.50
CA LYS A 69 -2.63 -15.00 -23.84
C LYS A 69 -2.94 -15.99 -22.73
N LYS A 70 -2.52 -17.25 -22.87
CA LYS A 70 -2.67 -18.28 -21.83
C LYS A 70 -1.79 -17.95 -20.63
N ASP A 71 -0.53 -17.62 -20.87
CA ASP A 71 0.43 -17.23 -19.83
C ASP A 71 -0.02 -15.95 -19.13
N GLN A 72 -0.47 -14.94 -19.88
CA GLN A 72 -1.00 -13.71 -19.32
C GLN A 72 -2.19 -13.97 -18.38
N ARG A 73 -3.08 -14.90 -18.72
CA ARG A 73 -4.20 -15.30 -17.83
C ARG A 73 -3.70 -16.01 -16.58
N ALA A 74 -2.70 -16.89 -16.70
CA ALA A 74 -2.09 -17.57 -15.57
C ALA A 74 -1.44 -16.57 -14.61
N TYR A 75 -0.62 -15.64 -15.14
CA TYR A 75 -0.02 -14.56 -14.37
C TYR A 75 -1.08 -13.66 -13.71
N GLN A 76 -2.13 -13.29 -14.43
CA GLN A 76 -3.20 -12.48 -13.87
C GLN A 76 -3.88 -13.18 -12.68
N THR A 77 -4.08 -14.50 -12.79
CA THR A 77 -4.65 -15.31 -11.72
C THR A 77 -3.73 -15.35 -10.50
N GLU A 78 -2.44 -15.60 -10.72
CA GLU A 78 -1.43 -15.62 -9.64
C GLU A 78 -1.31 -14.25 -8.94
N VAL A 79 -1.33 -13.15 -9.71
CA VAL A 79 -1.32 -11.79 -9.13
C VAL A 79 -2.56 -11.54 -8.29
N THR A 80 -3.75 -12.01 -8.73
CA THR A 80 -4.97 -11.86 -7.93
C THR A 80 -4.91 -12.67 -6.64
N THR A 81 -4.45 -13.92 -6.69
CA THR A 81 -4.34 -14.77 -5.49
C THR A 81 -3.32 -14.20 -4.51
N LEU A 82 -2.16 -13.75 -4.99
CA LEU A 82 -1.13 -13.12 -4.16
C LEU A 82 -1.64 -11.82 -3.51
N ARG A 83 -2.48 -11.05 -4.19
CA ARG A 83 -3.08 -9.84 -3.61
C ARG A 83 -4.06 -10.19 -2.49
N GLU A 84 -4.91 -11.19 -2.70
CA GLU A 84 -5.85 -11.65 -1.67
C GLU A 84 -5.13 -12.24 -0.45
N GLU A 85 -4.09 -13.04 -0.67
CA GLU A 85 -3.27 -13.59 0.41
C GLU A 85 -2.53 -12.50 1.18
N ASN A 86 -1.92 -11.54 0.48
CA ASN A 86 -1.28 -10.40 1.13
C ASN A 86 -2.27 -9.60 1.97
N GLN A 87 -3.47 -9.32 1.46
CA GLN A 87 -4.50 -8.63 2.23
C GLN A 87 -4.87 -9.39 3.51
N ARG A 88 -5.10 -10.71 3.41
CA ARG A 88 -5.41 -11.55 4.57
C ARG A 88 -4.28 -11.58 5.59
N LEU A 89 -3.03 -11.62 5.12
CA LEU A 89 -1.85 -11.57 5.97
C LEU A 89 -1.72 -10.22 6.68
N THR A 90 -1.94 -9.11 5.97
CA THR A 90 -1.94 -7.76 6.56
C THR A 90 -2.99 -7.65 7.67
N GLU A 91 -4.24 -8.06 7.42
CA GLU A 91 -5.30 -8.04 8.44
C GLU A 91 -4.96 -8.93 9.65
N ARG A 92 -4.33 -10.10 9.41
CA ARG A 92 -3.89 -10.97 10.50
C ARG A 92 -2.75 -10.34 11.31
N LEU A 93 -1.80 -9.70 10.65
CA LEU A 93 -0.70 -8.99 11.29
C LEU A 93 -1.25 -7.88 12.19
N GLU A 94 -2.16 -7.04 11.68
CA GLU A 94 -2.79 -5.97 12.46
C GLU A 94 -3.50 -6.51 13.71
N ARG A 95 -4.24 -7.62 13.58
CA ARG A 95 -4.89 -8.27 14.73
C ARG A 95 -3.89 -8.73 15.79
N VAL A 96 -2.76 -9.30 15.35
CA VAL A 96 -1.70 -9.76 16.25
C VAL A 96 -1.03 -8.58 16.93
N GLU A 97 -0.68 -7.53 16.20
CA GLU A 97 -0.08 -6.31 16.75
C GLU A 97 -0.99 -5.65 17.80
N GLN A 98 -2.30 -5.53 17.50
CA GLN A 98 -3.27 -5.02 18.47
C GLN A 98 -3.40 -5.90 19.71
N HIS A 99 -3.29 -7.22 19.56
CA HIS A 99 -3.34 -8.14 20.69
C HIS A 99 -2.09 -8.04 21.56
N LEU A 100 -0.90 -7.98 20.94
CA LEU A 100 0.38 -7.79 21.63
C LEU A 100 0.41 -6.46 22.39
N GLU A 101 -0.05 -5.36 21.78
CA GLU A 101 -0.14 -4.06 22.44
C GLU A 101 -1.07 -4.11 23.66
N LYS A 102 -2.22 -4.81 23.57
CA LYS A 102 -3.15 -5.00 24.69
C LYS A 102 -2.50 -5.78 25.84
N LEU A 103 -1.76 -6.85 25.52
CA LEU A 103 -1.05 -7.66 26.51
C LEU A 103 0.05 -6.84 27.19
N GLU A 104 0.93 -6.19 26.42
CA GLU A 104 2.01 -5.34 26.94
C GLU A 104 1.46 -4.24 27.84
N LYS A 105 0.35 -3.60 27.42
CA LYS A 105 -0.34 -2.59 28.23
C LYS A 105 -0.87 -3.16 29.54
N SER A 106 -1.44 -4.35 29.52
CA SER A 106 -1.97 -4.99 30.72
C SER A 106 -0.85 -5.34 31.71
N GLU A 107 0.28 -5.84 31.22
CA GLU A 107 1.45 -6.16 32.04
C GLU A 107 2.09 -4.92 32.66
N ARG A 108 2.14 -3.82 31.90
CA ARG A 108 2.72 -2.55 32.37
C ARG A 108 1.76 -1.68 33.15
N ARG A 109 0.47 -2.06 33.21
CA ARG A 109 -0.60 -1.24 33.78
C ARG A 109 -0.26 -0.79 35.20
N ASN A 110 0.27 -1.66 36.04
CA ASN A 110 0.60 -1.33 37.42
C ASN A 110 2.07 -0.94 37.63
N ASN A 111 2.83 -0.74 36.55
CA ASN A 111 4.24 -0.39 36.64
C ASN A 111 4.43 1.13 36.66
N ILE A 112 5.42 1.57 37.41
CA ILE A 112 5.91 2.95 37.43
C ILE A 112 7.38 2.99 37.00
N VAL A 113 7.78 4.08 36.36
CA VAL A 113 9.16 4.36 35.99
C VAL A 113 9.68 5.46 36.89
N ILE A 114 10.80 5.21 37.58
CA ILE A 114 11.46 6.15 38.47
C ILE A 114 12.77 6.57 37.82
N LYS A 115 13.02 7.88 37.71
CA LYS A 115 14.22 8.45 37.09
C LYS A 115 14.97 9.34 38.07
N GLY A 116 16.30 9.30 38.08
CA GLY A 116 17.16 10.24 38.83
C GLY A 116 17.14 10.06 40.35
N GLY A 117 16.77 8.86 40.82
CA GLY A 117 16.72 8.51 42.24
C GLY A 117 18.02 7.96 42.84
N LYS A 118 19.03 7.66 42.00
CA LYS A 118 20.24 6.88 42.38
C LYS A 118 19.89 5.58 43.12
N LEU A 119 18.91 4.86 42.58
CA LEU A 119 18.42 3.61 43.16
C LEU A 119 19.25 2.44 42.62
N GLN A 120 20.45 2.28 43.14
CA GLN A 120 21.48 1.37 42.61
C GLN A 120 21.97 0.33 43.64
N GLY A 121 21.38 0.28 44.84
CA GLY A 121 21.77 -0.69 45.85
C GLY A 121 21.32 -2.11 45.54
N SER A 122 21.73 -3.05 46.40
CA SER A 122 21.36 -4.47 46.30
C SER A 122 19.87 -4.72 46.51
N GLU A 123 19.17 -3.82 47.20
CA GLU A 123 17.74 -3.93 47.56
C GLU A 123 16.91 -2.81 46.93
N ILE A 124 16.90 -2.73 45.60
CA ILE A 124 16.16 -1.70 44.84
C ILE A 124 14.69 -1.63 45.28
N THR A 125 14.07 -2.77 45.57
CA THR A 125 12.67 -2.85 46.01
C THR A 125 12.44 -2.03 47.28
N ALA A 126 13.29 -2.21 48.31
CA ALA A 126 13.21 -1.48 49.57
C ALA A 126 13.50 0.02 49.39
N GLU A 127 14.47 0.37 48.54
CA GLU A 127 14.78 1.78 48.24
C GLU A 127 13.59 2.49 47.55
N VAL A 128 12.86 1.78 46.67
CA VAL A 128 11.65 2.31 46.03
C VAL A 128 10.55 2.51 47.07
N GLU A 129 10.32 1.55 47.96
CA GLU A 129 9.33 1.67 49.03
C GLU A 129 9.64 2.86 49.96
N GLU A 130 10.89 2.99 50.37
CA GLU A 130 11.35 4.11 51.20
C GLU A 130 11.17 5.45 50.47
N LEU A 131 11.49 5.51 49.18
CA LEU A 131 11.29 6.71 48.37
C LEU A 131 9.81 7.10 48.31
N LEU A 132 8.91 6.14 48.08
CA LEU A 132 7.47 6.38 48.02
C LEU A 132 6.92 6.81 49.38
N LYS A 133 7.39 6.20 50.47
CA LYS A 133 7.00 6.57 51.83
C LYS A 133 7.49 7.98 52.19
N ASN A 134 8.77 8.26 52.00
CA ASN A 134 9.40 9.49 52.50
C ASN A 134 9.14 10.71 51.60
N LYS A 135 9.17 10.54 50.28
CA LYS A 135 9.04 11.67 49.34
C LYS A 135 7.63 11.83 48.78
N VAL A 136 6.89 10.74 48.61
CA VAL A 136 5.51 10.78 48.09
C VAL A 136 4.49 10.73 49.23
N GLY A 137 4.81 10.11 50.38
CA GLY A 137 3.91 9.96 51.52
C GLY A 137 2.95 8.79 51.37
N ILE A 138 3.31 7.77 50.59
CA ILE A 138 2.48 6.57 50.36
C ILE A 138 3.28 5.36 50.78
N GLN A 139 2.77 4.64 51.78
CA GLN A 139 3.28 3.34 52.17
C GLN A 139 2.64 2.27 51.29
N THR A 140 3.45 1.50 50.59
CA THR A 140 3.03 0.38 49.74
C THR A 140 4.15 -0.63 49.66
N GLU A 141 3.78 -1.88 49.44
CA GLU A 141 4.70 -2.94 49.05
C GLU A 141 4.92 -2.92 47.54
N ILE A 142 6.14 -3.22 47.10
CA ILE A 142 6.52 -3.33 45.69
C ILE A 142 6.73 -4.80 45.35
N GLN A 143 6.01 -5.28 44.33
CA GLN A 143 6.09 -6.69 43.92
C GLN A 143 7.43 -7.04 43.28
N ASP A 144 7.97 -6.12 42.49
CA ASP A 144 9.23 -6.29 41.78
C ASP A 144 9.80 -4.91 41.44
N ALA A 145 11.10 -4.76 41.49
CA ALA A 145 11.79 -3.55 41.06
C ALA A 145 13.11 -3.91 40.40
N ARG A 146 13.35 -3.33 39.22
CA ARG A 146 14.57 -3.59 38.46
C ARG A 146 15.20 -2.33 37.92
N LEU A 147 16.52 -2.29 37.96
CA LEU A 147 17.31 -1.27 37.30
C LEU A 147 17.26 -1.51 35.78
N VAL A 148 16.79 -0.52 35.04
CA VAL A 148 16.73 -0.54 33.58
C VAL A 148 17.91 0.21 32.98
N SER A 149 18.44 1.23 33.66
CA SER A 149 19.62 1.94 33.22
C SER A 149 20.38 2.56 34.38
N GLU A 150 21.64 2.15 34.57
CA GLU A 150 22.58 2.77 35.51
C GLU A 150 22.92 4.20 35.09
N LYS A 151 23.28 4.41 33.82
CA LYS A 151 23.71 5.71 33.29
C LYS A 151 22.68 6.82 33.51
N TYR A 152 21.40 6.48 33.46
CA TYR A 152 20.30 7.45 33.55
C TYR A 152 19.48 7.30 34.84
N ASP A 153 19.92 6.45 35.78
CA ASP A 153 19.24 6.13 37.04
C ASP A 153 17.74 5.81 36.83
N ILE A 154 17.45 4.85 35.94
CA ILE A 154 16.08 4.46 35.59
C ILE A 154 15.76 3.12 36.23
N VAL A 155 14.76 3.11 37.12
CA VAL A 155 14.18 1.92 37.73
C VAL A 155 12.75 1.75 37.26
N VAL A 156 12.34 0.51 37.01
CA VAL A 156 10.93 0.14 36.79
C VAL A 156 10.49 -0.69 37.99
N ALA A 157 9.41 -0.25 38.63
CA ALA A 157 8.81 -0.94 39.77
C ALA A 157 7.38 -1.37 39.44
N LYS A 158 7.03 -2.59 39.83
CA LYS A 158 5.70 -3.18 39.70
C LYS A 158 4.96 -3.04 41.02
N ILE A 159 3.81 -2.36 40.96
CA ILE A 159 2.92 -2.21 42.11
C ILE A 159 1.85 -3.29 42.01
N GLU A 160 1.39 -3.80 43.15
CA GLU A 160 0.34 -4.81 43.18
C GLU A 160 -0.97 -4.28 42.60
N ASN A 161 -1.44 -3.14 43.10
CA ASN A 161 -2.78 -2.63 42.83
C ASN A 161 -2.78 -1.32 42.03
N TRP A 162 -3.74 -1.22 41.11
CA TRP A 162 -3.94 -0.04 40.27
C TRP A 162 -4.26 1.22 41.08
N ASP A 163 -5.04 1.09 42.17
CA ASP A 163 -5.43 2.24 42.99
C ASP A 163 -4.24 2.85 43.72
N THR A 164 -3.32 2.03 44.23
CA THR A 164 -2.06 2.50 44.81
C THR A 164 -1.22 3.22 43.77
N LYS A 165 -1.06 2.64 42.57
CA LYS A 165 -0.38 3.33 41.46
C LYS A 165 -1.03 4.68 41.16
N ARG A 166 -2.37 4.75 41.12
CA ARG A 166 -3.11 5.99 40.87
C ARG A 166 -2.88 7.02 41.99
N ALA A 167 -2.82 6.59 43.24
CA ALA A 167 -2.50 7.46 44.38
C ALA A 167 -1.08 8.04 44.24
N ILE A 168 -0.09 7.21 43.91
CA ILE A 168 1.30 7.62 43.64
C ILE A 168 1.34 8.65 42.52
N MET A 169 0.66 8.37 41.41
CA MET A 169 0.65 9.26 40.25
C MET A 169 -0.03 10.60 40.50
N LYS A 170 -0.97 10.68 41.45
CA LYS A 170 -1.57 11.95 41.91
C LYS A 170 -0.62 12.74 42.82
N GLN A 171 0.12 12.06 43.69
CA GLN A 171 0.97 12.70 44.71
C GLN A 171 2.42 12.92 44.27
N LYS A 172 2.83 12.41 43.08
CA LYS A 172 4.19 12.58 42.55
C LYS A 172 4.63 14.03 42.35
N ASN A 173 3.69 14.98 42.34
CA ASN A 173 3.99 16.41 42.31
C ASN A 173 4.78 16.87 43.55
N LYS A 174 4.72 16.14 44.67
CA LYS A 174 5.59 16.34 45.85
C LYS A 174 7.08 16.19 45.53
N LEU A 175 7.43 15.51 44.44
CA LEU A 175 8.80 15.38 43.95
C LEU A 175 9.27 16.59 43.14
N LYS A 176 8.41 17.57 42.86
CA LYS A 176 8.75 18.76 42.07
C LYS A 176 9.88 19.52 42.76
N GLY A 177 10.93 19.84 42.02
CA GLY A 177 12.14 20.48 42.54
C GLY A 177 13.22 19.50 42.99
N SER A 178 12.90 18.20 43.10
CA SER A 178 13.91 17.16 43.27
C SER A 178 14.45 16.67 41.92
N LYS A 179 15.57 15.94 41.95
CA LYS A 179 16.12 15.24 40.76
C LYS A 179 15.38 13.94 40.43
N THR A 180 14.39 13.56 41.24
CA THR A 180 13.64 12.30 41.11
C THR A 180 12.30 12.54 40.41
N PHE A 181 12.00 11.72 39.40
CA PHE A 181 10.74 11.78 38.66
C PHE A 181 10.05 10.42 38.62
N ILE A 182 8.72 10.44 38.71
CA ILE A 182 7.88 9.24 38.54
C ILE A 182 6.99 9.39 37.31
N GLU A 183 7.03 8.41 36.42
CA GLU A 183 6.24 8.35 35.19
C GLU A 183 5.50 7.02 35.08
N ASP A 184 4.46 6.99 34.23
CA ASP A 184 3.83 5.75 33.82
C ASP A 184 4.78 4.93 32.94
N HIS A 185 4.74 3.61 33.08
CA HIS A 185 5.45 2.70 32.18
C HIS A 185 4.63 2.46 30.91
N TYR A 186 4.79 3.35 29.94
CA TYR A 186 4.11 3.26 28.65
C TYR A 186 4.64 2.12 27.77
N THR A 187 3.78 1.57 26.90
CA THR A 187 4.22 0.79 25.74
C THR A 187 5.04 1.67 24.79
N LYS A 188 5.69 1.07 23.79
CA LYS A 188 6.41 1.85 22.77
C LYS A 188 5.47 2.79 22.02
N GLN A 189 4.30 2.30 21.59
CA GLN A 189 3.30 3.09 20.89
C GLN A 189 2.77 4.23 21.78
N GLU A 190 2.44 3.94 23.03
CA GLU A 190 1.99 4.95 23.99
C GLU A 190 3.05 6.00 24.27
N SER A 191 4.32 5.60 24.38
CA SER A 191 5.46 6.50 24.58
C SER A 191 5.62 7.48 23.41
N GLU A 192 5.44 7.01 22.17
CA GLU A 192 5.49 7.86 20.98
C GLU A 192 4.34 8.88 20.95
N ILE A 193 3.10 8.43 21.22
CA ILE A 193 1.94 9.31 21.34
C ILE A 193 2.18 10.36 22.44
N GLN A 194 2.64 9.93 23.61
CA GLN A 194 2.87 10.81 24.74
C GLN A 194 4.00 11.82 24.46
N LYS A 195 5.06 11.43 23.76
CA LYS A 195 6.13 12.34 23.31
C LYS A 195 5.58 13.41 22.37
N LYS A 196 4.76 13.04 21.40
CA LYS A 196 4.10 13.99 20.48
C LYS A 196 3.24 14.99 21.27
N ILE A 197 2.42 14.50 22.20
CA ILE A 197 1.58 15.35 23.05
C ILE A 197 2.43 16.31 23.90
N ARG A 198 3.52 15.83 24.51
CA ARG A 198 4.44 16.67 25.30
C ARG A 198 5.09 17.76 24.44
N GLY A 199 5.49 17.44 23.21
CA GLY A 199 6.05 18.41 22.27
C GLY A 199 5.07 19.53 21.93
N ILE A 200 3.81 19.17 21.63
CA ILE A 200 2.75 20.14 21.36
C ILE A 200 2.48 21.01 22.59
N ALA A 201 2.32 20.40 23.77
CA ALA A 201 2.07 21.13 25.00
C ALA A 201 3.21 22.10 25.36
N ALA A 202 4.46 21.73 25.10
CA ALA A 202 5.61 22.60 25.30
C ALA A 202 5.57 23.81 24.35
N ALA A 203 5.27 23.58 23.06
CA ALA A 203 5.14 24.66 22.10
C ALA A 203 4.02 25.65 22.47
N GLU A 204 2.88 25.15 22.96
CA GLU A 204 1.76 25.99 23.42
C GLU A 204 2.10 26.79 24.69
N LYS A 205 2.84 26.18 25.63
CA LYS A 205 3.34 26.91 26.81
C LYS A 205 4.29 28.04 26.46
N THR A 206 5.15 27.85 25.47
CA THR A 206 6.05 28.91 24.98
C THR A 206 5.26 30.10 24.42
N LYS A 207 4.04 29.87 23.92
CA LYS A 207 3.11 30.93 23.47
C LYS A 207 2.31 31.56 24.63
N GLY A 208 2.57 31.18 25.88
CA GLY A 208 1.86 31.68 27.06
C GLY A 208 0.54 30.98 27.35
N VAL A 209 0.20 29.89 26.65
CA VAL A 209 -1.05 29.15 26.86
C VAL A 209 -0.90 28.11 27.97
N GLU A 210 -1.90 28.02 28.84
CA GLU A 210 -1.96 26.95 29.84
C GLU A 210 -2.24 25.59 29.16
N ALA A 211 -1.26 24.71 29.17
CA ALA A 211 -1.38 23.35 28.65
C ALA A 211 -1.00 22.30 29.71
N LYS A 212 -1.87 21.32 29.94
CA LYS A 212 -1.60 20.20 30.83
C LYS A 212 -1.61 18.90 30.03
N VAL A 213 -0.61 18.06 30.27
CA VAL A 213 -0.48 16.77 29.62
C VAL A 213 -0.99 15.69 30.57
N GLU A 214 -1.94 14.90 30.11
CA GLU A 214 -2.40 13.68 30.78
C GLU A 214 -2.17 12.47 29.87
N TYR A 215 -2.54 11.28 30.33
CA TYR A 215 -2.35 10.05 29.55
C TYR A 215 -3.15 10.08 28.24
N LYS A 216 -2.46 9.99 27.10
CA LYS A 216 -3.02 10.08 25.74
C LYS A 216 -3.86 11.33 25.42
N LYS A 217 -3.77 12.39 26.25
CA LYS A 217 -4.52 13.62 26.00
C LYS A 217 -3.82 14.87 26.51
N MET A 218 -4.24 16.00 25.97
CA MET A 218 -3.83 17.33 26.42
C MET A 218 -5.06 18.13 26.82
N ILE A 219 -4.96 18.87 27.91
CA ILE A 219 -5.90 19.93 28.27
C ILE A 219 -5.26 21.24 27.82
N TRP A 220 -5.94 21.95 26.94
CA TRP A 220 -5.49 23.22 26.35
C TRP A 220 -6.49 24.31 26.75
N ALA A 221 -6.04 25.32 27.49
CA ALA A 221 -6.89 26.42 27.96
C ALA A 221 -8.21 25.97 28.65
N GLY A 222 -8.20 24.80 29.30
CA GLY A 222 -9.37 24.20 29.95
C GLY A 222 -10.17 23.21 29.09
N GLU A 223 -9.91 23.11 27.79
CA GLU A 223 -10.59 22.18 26.88
C GLU A 223 -9.79 20.90 26.62
N GLU A 224 -10.47 19.76 26.53
CA GLU A 224 -9.85 18.45 26.30
C GLU A 224 -9.60 18.21 24.81
N LEU A 225 -8.32 18.22 24.40
CA LEU A 225 -7.91 17.76 23.08
C LEU A 225 -7.55 16.26 23.15
N LYS A 226 -8.55 15.43 22.81
CA LYS A 226 -8.32 14.02 22.47
C LYS A 226 -7.86 13.95 21.02
N LYS A 227 -6.55 13.83 20.81
CA LYS A 227 -6.03 13.59 19.48
C LYS A 227 -5.98 12.07 19.28
N ASN A 228 -6.85 11.56 18.40
CA ASN A 228 -6.70 10.22 17.84
C ASN A 228 -5.42 10.28 16.97
N MET A 229 -4.27 9.96 17.55
CA MET A 229 -2.96 9.90 16.89
C MET A 229 -2.35 8.52 17.00
#